data_AF-X1NTN5-F1
#
_entry.id   AF-X1NTN5-F1
#
_cell.length_a   1.000
_cell.length_b   1.000
_cell.length_c   1.000
_cell.angle_alpha   90.00
_cell.angle_beta   90.00
_cell.angle_gamma   90.00
#
_symmetry.space_group_name_H-M   'P 1'
#
loop_
_entity.id
_entity.type
_entity.pdbx_description
1 polymer ?
#
loop_
_entity_poly.entity_id
_entity_poly.type
_entity_poly.pdbx_seq_one_letter_code
_entity_poly.pdbx_strand_id
1 'polypeptide(L)'
;ELTQWGVTEPVIQSQGNDRILVELPGLSITDKEKESLSRVAILEFGELAAEEEEAKWENERGRWKPATAVINGEEKALSSRYFKENTYVGQDNMGRINLLFEWDEEGSELSEEITSRLIEQPLGIFEGDEPLRGDDGHPIAPIVQTTITSSGRITGLSLNEATRLSSQLNAGRLPVPLEIIYDQTVSPILGADFIDMSVKAGLIGIVLVMLFMILYYRHADKEG
;
A
#
# COMPACT_ATOMS: atom_id res chain seq x y z
N GLU A 1 3.86 -2.75 -7.25
CA GLU A 1 2.51 -2.99 -6.69
C GLU A 1 1.38 -2.89 -7.72
N LEU A 2 1.48 -2.04 -8.75
CA LEU A 2 0.40 -1.79 -9.74
C LEU A 2 -0.02 -3.00 -10.60
N THR A 3 0.84 -4.00 -10.77
CA THR A 3 0.57 -5.19 -11.62
C THR A 3 -0.44 -6.16 -11.01
N GLN A 4 -0.72 -6.06 -9.71
CA GLN A 4 -1.68 -6.94 -9.02
C GLN A 4 -3.15 -6.51 -9.20
N TRP A 5 -3.41 -5.34 -9.78
CA TRP A 5 -4.75 -4.76 -9.92
C TRP A 5 -5.35 -4.89 -11.34
N GLY A 6 -4.76 -5.73 -12.20
CA GLY A 6 -5.25 -5.94 -13.56
C GLY A 6 -4.97 -4.78 -14.52
N VAL A 7 -4.13 -3.82 -14.11
CA VAL A 7 -3.64 -2.75 -14.98
C VAL A 7 -2.62 -3.35 -15.95
N THR A 8 -2.93 -3.31 -17.24
CA THR A 8 -2.07 -3.98 -18.22
C THR A 8 -0.76 -3.22 -18.45
N GLU A 9 -0.75 -1.88 -18.37
CA GLU A 9 0.45 -1.07 -18.66
C GLU A 9 0.38 0.30 -17.94
N PRO A 10 0.82 0.43 -16.68
CA PRO A 10 0.89 1.73 -16.02
C PRO A 10 2.04 2.58 -16.62
N VAL A 11 1.77 3.85 -16.93
CA VAL A 11 2.82 4.80 -17.34
C VAL A 11 3.27 5.58 -16.10
N ILE A 12 4.54 5.46 -15.74
CA ILE A 12 5.14 6.19 -14.63
C ILE A 12 6.24 7.08 -15.21
N GLN A 13 6.12 8.38 -15.01
CA GLN A 13 7.09 9.36 -15.49
C GLN A 13 7.42 10.37 -14.40
N SER A 14 8.72 10.60 -14.17
CA SER A 14 9.17 11.75 -13.38
C SER A 14 8.82 13.04 -14.12
N GLN A 15 8.12 13.97 -13.45
CA GLN A 15 7.77 15.28 -13.98
C GLN A 15 8.51 16.36 -13.18
N GLY A 16 9.70 16.76 -13.66
CA GLY A 16 10.53 17.77 -12.98
C GLY A 16 11.42 17.16 -11.90
N ASN A 17 11.63 17.88 -10.79
CA ASN A 17 12.53 17.45 -9.70
C ASN A 17 11.80 16.82 -8.50
N ASP A 18 10.47 16.97 -8.41
CA ASP A 18 9.69 16.69 -7.20
C ASP A 18 8.31 16.08 -7.46
N ARG A 19 7.99 15.67 -8.71
CA ARG A 19 6.69 15.10 -9.05
C ARG A 19 6.80 13.82 -9.84
N ILE A 20 5.85 12.92 -9.62
CA ILE A 20 5.71 11.68 -10.36
C ILE A 20 4.31 11.69 -10.98
N LEU A 21 4.26 11.61 -12.31
CA LEU A 21 3.04 11.40 -13.07
C LEU A 21 2.80 9.89 -13.15
N VAL A 22 1.61 9.46 -12.72
CA VAL A 22 1.16 8.07 -12.81
C VAL A 22 -0.15 8.04 -13.59
N GLU A 23 -0.15 7.36 -14.73
CA GLU A 23 -1.35 7.17 -15.55
C GLU A 23 -1.78 5.69 -15.52
N LEU A 24 -3.05 5.46 -15.15
CA LEU A 24 -3.65 4.14 -15.02
C LEU A 24 -4.85 4.02 -15.98
N PRO A 25 -4.70 3.37 -17.15
CA PRO A 25 -5.79 3.25 -18.12
C PRO A 25 -6.88 2.28 -17.64
N GLY A 26 -8.15 2.70 -17.73
CA GLY A 26 -9.31 1.83 -17.57
C GLY A 26 -9.78 1.58 -16.12
N LEU A 27 -9.19 2.23 -15.12
CA LEU A 27 -9.57 2.11 -13.71
C LEU A 27 -9.86 3.50 -13.13
N SER A 28 -11.05 3.68 -12.56
CA SER A 28 -11.34 4.80 -11.68
C SER A 28 -10.88 4.41 -10.28
N ILE A 29 -9.79 5.03 -9.83
CA ILE A 29 -9.24 4.79 -8.50
C ILE A 29 -10.15 5.47 -7.49
N THR A 30 -10.70 4.72 -6.56
CA THR A 30 -11.49 5.25 -5.44
C THR A 30 -10.60 5.99 -4.45
N ASP A 31 -11.16 6.93 -3.68
CA ASP A 31 -10.37 7.71 -2.70
C ASP A 31 -9.70 6.81 -1.64
N LYS A 32 -10.28 5.63 -1.36
CA LYS A 32 -9.70 4.60 -0.50
C LYS A 32 -8.39 4.01 -1.05
N GLU A 33 -8.30 3.84 -2.38
CA GLU A 33 -7.11 3.31 -3.06
C GLU A 33 -6.02 4.39 -3.21
N LYS A 34 -6.42 5.67 -3.34
CA LYS A 34 -5.51 6.83 -3.32
C LYS A 34 -4.80 6.99 -1.98
N GLU A 35 -5.53 6.80 -0.88
CA GLU A 35 -4.97 6.85 0.48
C GLU A 35 -3.95 5.70 0.73
N SER A 36 -4.13 4.56 0.06
CA SER A 36 -3.18 3.44 0.12
C SER A 36 -1.89 3.71 -0.66
N LEU A 37 -1.92 4.57 -1.68
CA LEU A 37 -0.71 4.97 -2.43
C LEU A 37 0.17 5.98 -1.65
N SER A 38 -0.39 6.68 -0.66
CA SER A 38 0.31 7.67 0.17
C SER A 38 0.78 7.12 1.53
N ARG A 39 0.31 5.92 1.94
CA ARG A 39 0.71 5.29 3.20
C ARG A 39 1.96 4.43 3.02
N VAL A 40 3.13 5.01 3.33
CA VAL A 40 4.31 4.21 3.68
C VAL A 40 3.94 3.42 4.94
N ALA A 41 4.02 2.09 4.90
CA ALA A 41 3.79 1.26 6.07
C ALA A 41 4.93 1.47 7.08
N ILE A 42 4.71 2.36 8.04
CA ILE A 42 5.58 2.52 9.20
C ILE A 42 5.01 1.64 10.30
N LEU A 43 5.77 0.62 10.68
CA LEU A 43 5.49 -0.13 11.89
C LEU A 43 6.02 0.68 13.07
N GLU A 44 5.17 0.93 14.06
CA GLU A 44 5.55 1.57 15.31
C GLU A 44 5.51 0.55 16.44
N PHE A 45 6.45 0.68 17.37
CA PHE A 45 6.50 -0.18 18.55
C PHE A 45 5.99 0.59 19.77
N GLY A 46 5.10 -0.04 20.52
CA GLY A 46 4.49 0.54 21.70
C GLY A 46 4.82 -0.25 22.96
N GLU A 47 5.02 0.46 24.05
CA GLU A 47 5.08 -0.11 25.39
C GLU A 47 3.80 0.20 26.16
N LEU A 48 3.54 -0.56 27.23
CA LEU A 48 2.35 -0.32 28.05
C LEU A 48 2.43 1.05 28.74
N ALA A 49 1.38 1.84 28.57
CA ALA A 49 1.24 3.12 29.26
C ALA A 49 0.70 2.88 30.69
N ALA A 50 1.27 3.57 31.67
CA ALA A 50 0.68 3.60 33.00
C ALA A 50 -0.67 4.35 32.99
N GLU A 51 -1.50 4.18 34.02
CA GLU A 51 -2.84 4.79 34.07
C GLU A 51 -2.82 6.31 33.87
N GLU A 52 -1.79 6.96 34.41
CA GLU A 52 -1.61 8.42 34.42
C GLU A 52 -0.95 8.96 33.15
N GLU A 53 -0.42 8.10 32.28
CA GLU A 53 0.26 8.49 31.05
C GLU A 53 -0.72 8.63 29.88
N GLU A 54 -0.41 9.52 28.93
CA GLU A 54 -1.14 9.63 27.68
C GLU A 54 -0.84 8.41 26.79
N ALA A 55 -1.91 7.73 26.35
CA ALA A 55 -1.80 6.58 25.47
C ALA A 55 -2.09 7.02 24.03
N LYS A 56 -1.26 6.59 23.08
CA LYS A 56 -1.50 6.78 21.65
C LYS A 56 -2.45 5.72 21.10
N TRP A 57 -2.30 4.47 21.56
CA TRP A 57 -3.14 3.35 21.12
C TRP A 57 -3.81 2.66 22.29
N GLU A 58 -4.98 2.10 22.03
CA GLU A 58 -5.73 1.29 22.99
C GLU A 58 -6.29 0.07 22.26
N ASN A 59 -6.09 -1.11 22.85
CA ASN A 59 -6.62 -2.35 22.31
C ASN A 59 -6.92 -3.35 23.44
N GLU A 60 -7.35 -4.56 23.07
CA GLU A 60 -7.70 -5.64 24.00
C GLU A 60 -6.55 -6.05 24.95
N ARG A 61 -5.30 -5.67 24.66
CA ARG A 61 -4.11 -5.96 25.48
C ARG A 61 -3.70 -4.80 26.40
N GLY A 62 -4.36 -3.65 26.31
CA GLY A 62 -4.13 -2.50 27.20
C GLY A 62 -3.97 -1.18 26.46
N ARG A 63 -3.48 -0.19 27.21
CA ARG A 63 -3.15 1.15 26.73
C ARG A 63 -1.67 1.20 26.40
N TRP A 64 -1.33 1.81 25.27
CA TRP A 64 0.02 1.82 24.72
C TRP A 64 0.48 3.22 24.39
N LYS A 65 1.75 3.48 24.68
CA LYS A 65 2.46 4.69 24.25
C LYS A 65 3.61 4.29 23.33
N PRO A 66 4.09 5.18 22.45
CA PRO A 66 5.29 4.91 21.65
C PRO A 66 6.45 4.52 22.54
N ALA A 67 7.14 3.43 22.20
CA ALA A 67 8.35 3.05 22.89
C ALA A 67 9.48 4.01 22.48
N THR A 68 9.85 4.92 23.38
CA THR A 68 10.87 5.94 23.13
C THR A 68 12.15 5.70 23.94
N ALA A 69 13.25 6.21 23.42
CA ALA A 69 14.57 6.28 24.06
C ALA A 69 15.27 7.58 23.65
N VAL A 70 16.25 8.02 24.45
CA VAL A 70 16.98 9.27 24.20
C VAL A 70 18.35 8.96 23.62
N ILE A 71 18.51 9.16 22.31
CA ILE A 71 19.78 8.94 21.62
C ILE A 71 20.33 10.28 21.16
N ASN A 72 21.57 10.57 21.53
CA ASN A 72 22.24 11.84 21.22
C ASN A 72 21.48 13.10 21.69
N GLY A 73 20.70 12.98 22.77
CA GLY A 73 19.92 14.08 23.35
C GLY A 73 18.58 14.35 22.66
N GLU A 74 18.19 13.53 21.69
CA GLU A 74 16.90 13.57 21.03
C GLU A 74 16.05 12.36 21.44
N GLU A 75 14.80 12.60 21.84
CA GLU A 75 13.84 11.53 22.12
C GLU A 75 13.31 10.97 20.80
N LYS A 76 13.51 9.67 20.59
CA LYS A 76 13.14 8.98 19.35
C LYS A 76 12.30 7.75 19.66
N ALA A 77 11.22 7.58 18.89
CA ALA A 77 10.34 6.41 18.97
C ALA A 77 10.87 5.27 18.09
N LEU A 78 10.87 4.04 18.59
CA LEU A 78 11.24 2.86 17.81
C LEU A 78 10.20 2.57 16.72
N SER A 79 10.66 2.36 15.48
CA SER A 79 9.78 2.07 14.34
C SER A 79 10.55 1.37 13.22
N SER A 80 9.84 0.85 12.21
CA SER A 80 10.45 0.27 11.01
C SER A 80 11.27 1.25 10.18
N ARG A 81 11.27 2.56 10.48
CA ARG A 81 12.17 3.51 9.81
C ARG A 81 13.65 3.17 10.05
N TYR A 82 13.95 2.41 11.09
CA TYR A 82 15.31 1.96 11.40
C TYR A 82 15.57 0.53 10.91
N PHE A 83 14.71 -0.04 10.07
CA PHE A 83 14.99 -1.33 9.44
C PHE A 83 15.92 -1.14 8.26
N LYS A 84 16.79 -2.13 8.04
CA LYS A 84 17.45 -2.34 6.76
C LYS A 84 16.46 -2.88 5.72
N GLU A 85 16.74 -2.64 4.44
CA GLU A 85 15.96 -3.13 3.30
C GLU A 85 16.22 -4.63 3.02
N ASN A 86 16.16 -5.46 4.05
CA ASN A 86 16.42 -6.89 4.00
C ASN A 86 15.40 -7.70 4.81
N THR A 87 14.19 -7.18 4.99
CA THR A 87 13.12 -7.87 5.71
C THR A 87 12.65 -9.07 4.88
N TYR A 88 12.60 -10.27 5.46
CA TYR A 88 12.17 -11.47 4.72
C TYR A 88 11.25 -12.36 5.53
N VAL A 89 10.40 -13.10 4.80
CA VAL A 89 9.52 -14.10 5.39
C VAL A 89 10.28 -15.43 5.50
N GLY A 90 10.42 -15.91 6.72
CA GLY A 90 10.91 -17.24 7.03
C GLY A 90 9.80 -18.15 7.54
N GLN A 91 10.02 -19.45 7.42
CA GLN A 91 9.18 -20.47 8.05
C GLN A 91 10.07 -21.36 8.92
N ASP A 92 9.64 -21.64 10.15
CA ASP A 92 10.37 -22.55 11.02
C ASP A 92 10.01 -24.02 10.78
N ASN A 93 10.72 -24.92 11.46
CA ASN A 93 10.50 -26.38 11.33
C ASN A 93 9.09 -26.84 11.74
N MET A 94 8.32 -26.01 12.44
CA MET A 94 6.95 -26.28 12.86
C MET A 94 5.92 -25.64 11.92
N GLY A 95 6.38 -25.07 10.80
CA GLY A 95 5.54 -24.43 9.80
C GLY A 95 5.10 -23.02 10.19
N ARG A 96 5.60 -22.44 11.29
CA ARG A 96 5.20 -21.11 11.74
C ARG A 96 5.88 -20.05 10.90
N ILE A 97 5.09 -19.08 10.45
CA ILE A 97 5.56 -17.93 9.69
C ILE A 97 6.25 -16.94 10.64
N ASN A 98 7.41 -16.46 10.21
CA ASN A 98 8.19 -15.44 10.90
C ASN A 98 8.53 -14.35 9.88
N LEU A 99 8.33 -13.09 10.24
CA LEU A 99 8.85 -11.95 9.48
C LEU A 99 10.13 -11.50 10.18
N LEU A 100 11.28 -11.70 9.53
CA LEU A 100 12.59 -11.36 10.08
C LEU A 100 13.06 -10.03 9.51
N PHE A 101 13.60 -9.17 10.35
CA PHE A 101 14.14 -7.87 9.98
C PHE A 101 15.44 -7.60 10.74
N GLU A 102 16.26 -6.72 10.18
CA GLU A 102 17.48 -6.24 10.83
C GLU A 102 17.40 -4.73 11.05
N TRP A 103 17.94 -4.28 12.18
CA TRP A 103 18.08 -2.87 12.47
C TRP A 103 19.28 -2.27 11.71
N ASP A 104 19.20 -0.98 11.40
CA ASP A 104 20.37 -0.15 11.12
C ASP A 104 21.11 0.21 12.42
N GLU A 105 22.17 1.00 12.31
CA GLU A 105 23.03 1.36 13.45
C GLU A 105 22.25 2.13 14.53
N GLU A 106 21.43 3.10 14.14
CA GLU A 106 20.62 3.89 15.07
C GLU A 106 19.48 3.07 15.69
N GLY A 107 18.82 2.23 14.89
CA GLY A 107 17.80 1.29 15.34
C GLY A 107 18.33 0.28 16.35
N SER A 108 19.59 -0.16 16.19
CA SER A 108 20.25 -1.07 17.12
C SER A 108 20.39 -0.44 18.50
N GLU A 109 20.87 0.80 18.57
CA GLU A 109 21.02 1.53 19.84
C GLU A 109 19.65 1.80 20.50
N LEU A 110 18.67 2.27 19.71
CA LEU A 110 17.31 2.50 20.21
C LEU A 110 16.64 1.23 20.73
N SER A 111 16.70 0.16 19.94
CA SER A 111 16.15 -1.15 20.30
C SER A 111 16.83 -1.69 21.55
N GLU A 112 18.15 -1.53 21.69
CA GLU A 112 18.89 -1.98 22.86
C GLU A 112 18.40 -1.29 24.14
N GLU A 113 18.31 0.05 24.13
CA GLU A 113 17.88 0.84 25.29
C GLU A 113 16.43 0.50 25.68
N ILE A 114 15.53 0.43 24.70
CA ILE A 114 14.11 0.15 24.91
C ILE A 114 13.90 -1.30 25.39
N THR A 115 14.49 -2.28 24.72
CA THR A 115 14.26 -3.69 25.07
C THR A 115 14.93 -4.07 26.38
N SER A 116 16.03 -3.42 26.77
CA SER A 116 16.69 -3.67 28.06
C SER A 116 15.81 -3.30 29.25
N ARG A 117 14.97 -2.27 29.14
CA ARG A 117 14.02 -1.86 30.19
C ARG A 117 12.66 -2.58 30.10
N LEU A 118 12.35 -3.18 28.96
CA LEU A 118 11.10 -3.89 28.71
C LEU A 118 11.21 -5.42 28.83
N ILE A 119 12.29 -5.95 29.40
CA ILE A 119 12.42 -7.40 29.64
C ILE A 119 11.21 -7.93 30.43
N GLU A 120 10.65 -9.04 29.95
CA GLU A 120 9.40 -9.66 30.43
C GLU A 120 8.12 -8.84 30.23
N GLN A 121 8.20 -7.68 29.58
CA GLN A 121 7.06 -6.86 29.22
C GLN A 121 6.64 -7.08 27.76
N PRO A 122 5.36 -6.88 27.42
CA PRO A 122 4.91 -6.97 26.05
C PRO A 122 5.33 -5.71 25.27
N LEU A 123 5.75 -5.91 24.02
CA LEU A 123 6.03 -4.85 23.07
C LEU A 123 4.99 -4.91 21.96
N GLY A 124 4.05 -3.97 21.96
CA GLY A 124 3.00 -3.86 20.96
C GLY A 124 3.55 -3.41 19.61
N ILE A 125 2.95 -3.91 18.53
CA ILE A 125 3.32 -3.53 17.16
C ILE A 125 2.10 -2.93 16.48
N PHE A 126 2.27 -1.77 15.86
CA PHE A 126 1.19 -0.97 15.27
C PHE A 126 1.52 -0.60 13.82
N GLU A 127 0.51 -0.56 12.95
CA GLU A 127 0.61 -0.08 11.57
C GLU A 127 -0.27 1.18 11.47
N GLY A 128 0.31 2.37 11.70
CA GLY A 128 -0.44 3.61 11.87
C GLY A 128 -1.22 3.65 13.19
N ASP A 129 -2.53 3.88 13.13
CA ASP A 129 -3.39 3.96 14.31
C ASP A 129 -3.98 2.60 14.73
N GLU A 130 -3.74 1.55 13.95
CA GLU A 130 -4.29 0.20 14.20
C GLU A 130 -3.21 -0.75 14.73
N PRO A 131 -3.55 -1.67 15.65
CA PRO A 131 -2.62 -2.72 16.05
C PRO A 131 -2.36 -3.67 14.88
N LEU A 132 -1.11 -4.10 14.72
CA LEU A 132 -0.80 -5.18 13.80
C LEU A 132 -1.45 -6.46 14.32
N ARG A 133 -2.34 -7.06 13.53
CA ARG A 133 -3.10 -8.26 13.93
C ARG A 133 -2.47 -9.54 13.39
N GLY A 134 -2.48 -10.58 14.22
CA GLY A 134 -2.09 -11.93 13.84
C GLY A 134 -3.14 -12.63 12.98
N ASP A 135 -2.78 -13.81 12.50
CA ASP A 135 -3.67 -14.76 11.80
C ASP A 135 -4.86 -15.17 12.69
N ASP A 136 -4.70 -15.09 14.01
CA ASP A 136 -5.73 -15.32 15.01
C ASP A 136 -6.66 -14.10 15.23
N GLY A 137 -6.42 -12.99 14.52
CA GLY A 137 -7.18 -11.75 14.64
C GLY A 137 -6.83 -10.88 15.87
N HIS A 138 -5.93 -11.32 16.74
CA HIS A 138 -5.57 -10.61 17.96
C HIS A 138 -4.38 -9.66 17.71
N PRO A 139 -4.24 -8.57 18.48
CA PRO A 139 -3.08 -7.70 18.43
C PRO A 139 -1.77 -8.47 18.71
N ILE A 140 -0.77 -8.25 17.86
CA ILE A 140 0.58 -8.77 18.05
C ILE A 140 1.31 -7.90 19.06
N ALA A 141 1.57 -8.47 20.23
CA ALA A 141 2.43 -7.86 21.26
C ALA A 141 3.30 -8.94 21.91
N PRO A 142 4.41 -9.35 21.28
CA PRO A 142 5.33 -10.35 21.85
C PRO A 142 5.94 -9.86 23.16
N ILE A 143 6.22 -10.80 24.06
CA ILE A 143 6.98 -10.53 25.28
C ILE A 143 8.45 -10.38 24.91
N VAL A 144 9.09 -9.30 25.35
CA VAL A 144 10.52 -9.09 25.19
C VAL A 144 11.26 -10.04 26.13
N GLN A 145 12.00 -10.99 25.56
CA GLN A 145 12.70 -12.02 26.35
C GLN A 145 14.16 -11.64 26.62
N THR A 146 14.76 -10.90 25.70
CA THR A 146 16.16 -10.49 25.74
C THR A 146 16.29 -9.10 25.16
N THR A 147 17.38 -8.41 25.48
CA THR A 147 17.78 -7.21 24.78
C THR A 147 18.01 -7.54 23.30
N ILE A 148 17.48 -6.68 22.42
CA ILE A 148 17.57 -6.83 20.96
C ILE A 148 18.44 -5.70 20.43
N THR A 149 19.56 -6.06 19.81
CA THR A 149 20.50 -5.11 19.20
C THR A 149 20.48 -5.21 17.68
N SER A 150 20.58 -6.41 17.12
CA SER A 150 20.81 -6.57 15.67
C SER A 150 19.56 -6.86 14.84
N SER A 151 18.69 -7.74 15.31
CA SER A 151 17.60 -8.29 14.50
C SER A 151 16.41 -8.67 15.34
N GLY A 152 15.22 -8.49 14.77
CA GLY A 152 13.97 -8.90 15.38
C GLY A 152 13.22 -9.89 14.50
N ARG A 153 12.22 -10.54 15.11
CA ARG A 153 11.27 -11.39 14.39
C ARG A 153 9.86 -11.09 14.86
N ILE A 154 8.94 -10.93 13.91
CA ILE A 154 7.50 -10.83 14.17
C ILE A 154 6.90 -12.19 13.87
N THR A 155 6.13 -12.73 14.82
CA THR A 155 5.50 -14.04 14.72
C THR A 155 3.98 -13.91 14.84
N GLY A 156 3.25 -14.94 14.38
CA GLY A 156 1.78 -14.96 14.45
C GLY A 156 1.08 -14.32 13.26
N LEU A 157 1.82 -13.82 12.26
CA LEU A 157 1.26 -13.34 11.00
C LEU A 157 0.83 -14.50 10.09
N SER A 158 -0.20 -14.28 9.27
CA SER A 158 -0.49 -15.16 8.15
C SER A 158 0.62 -15.06 7.10
N LEU A 159 0.74 -16.08 6.22
CA LEU A 159 1.73 -16.03 5.13
C LEU A 159 1.50 -14.81 4.23
N ASN A 160 0.24 -14.52 3.89
CA ASN A 160 -0.09 -13.38 3.03
C ASN A 160 0.31 -12.05 3.67
N GLU A 161 -0.03 -11.85 4.95
CA GLU A 161 0.33 -10.63 5.65
C GLU A 161 1.82 -10.47 5.86
N ALA A 162 2.54 -11.55 6.18
CA ALA A 162 3.99 -11.50 6.28
C ALA A 162 4.64 -11.12 4.93
N THR A 163 4.15 -11.67 3.81
CA THR A 163 4.65 -11.33 2.46
C THR A 163 4.33 -9.88 2.07
N ARG A 164 3.11 -9.40 2.37
CA ARG A 164 2.72 -8.00 2.17
C ARG A 164 3.65 -7.06 2.94
N LEU A 165 3.80 -7.28 4.24
CA LEU A 165 4.63 -6.44 5.10
C LEU A 165 6.10 -6.49 4.69
N SER A 166 6.66 -7.67 4.40
CA SER A 166 8.05 -7.78 3.90
C SER A 166 8.26 -6.93 2.65
N SER A 167 7.32 -6.97 1.71
CA SER A 167 7.41 -6.19 0.47
C SER A 167 7.30 -4.69 0.75
N GLN A 168 6.37 -4.26 1.61
CA GLN A 168 6.20 -2.85 1.98
C GLN A 168 7.40 -2.29 2.75
N LEU A 169 7.94 -3.05 3.69
CA LEU A 169 9.11 -2.66 4.49
C LEU A 169 10.39 -2.57 3.63
N ASN A 170 10.51 -3.41 2.60
CA ASN A 170 11.64 -3.38 1.67
C ASN A 170 11.47 -2.42 0.49
N ALA A 171 10.26 -1.94 0.21
CA ALA A 171 9.99 -1.04 -0.93
C ALA A 171 10.74 0.29 -0.83
N GLY A 172 11.44 0.54 0.28
CA GLY A 172 12.14 1.78 0.55
C GLY A 172 11.17 2.87 0.95
N ARG A 173 11.64 3.77 1.81
CA ARG A 173 10.86 4.91 2.28
C ARG A 173 10.83 5.94 1.15
N LEU A 174 9.67 6.21 0.54
CA LEU A 174 9.51 7.51 -0.10
C LEU A 174 9.57 8.55 1.03
N PRO A 175 10.56 9.46 1.05
CA PRO A 175 10.85 10.32 2.21
C PRO A 175 9.82 11.43 2.43
N VAL A 176 8.72 11.41 1.69
CA VAL A 176 7.72 12.48 1.70
C VAL A 176 6.34 11.87 1.47
N PRO A 177 5.33 12.20 2.29
CA PRO A 177 3.94 11.90 1.95
C PRO A 177 3.65 12.52 0.58
N LEU A 178 3.18 11.70 -0.36
CA LEU A 178 2.81 12.18 -1.69
C LEU A 178 1.43 12.84 -1.59
N GLU A 179 1.37 14.14 -1.84
CA GLU A 179 0.13 14.88 -1.99
C GLU A 179 -0.31 14.81 -3.46
N ILE A 180 -1.55 14.37 -3.71
CA ILE A 180 -2.12 14.34 -5.06
C ILE A 180 -2.54 15.77 -5.41
N ILE A 181 -1.65 16.48 -6.09
CA ILE A 181 -1.89 17.88 -6.49
C ILE A 181 -2.80 18.01 -7.72
N TYR A 182 -3.04 16.92 -8.46
CA TYR A 182 -3.89 16.92 -9.65
C TYR A 182 -4.37 15.48 -9.95
N ASP A 183 -5.70 15.31 -10.07
CA ASP A 183 -6.35 14.07 -10.48
C ASP A 183 -7.29 14.38 -11.64
N GLN A 184 -7.16 13.63 -12.73
CA GLN A 184 -8.09 13.69 -13.84
C GLN A 184 -8.55 12.29 -14.21
N THR A 185 -9.66 11.87 -13.61
CA THR A 185 -10.35 10.67 -14.06
C THR A 185 -11.05 10.96 -15.39
N VAL A 186 -10.49 10.45 -16.49
CA VAL A 186 -11.16 10.53 -17.80
C VAL A 186 -12.29 9.50 -17.81
N SER A 187 -13.50 9.94 -17.47
CA SER A 187 -14.67 9.08 -17.58
C SER A 187 -14.92 8.72 -19.06
N PRO A 188 -15.29 7.48 -19.42
CA PRO A 188 -15.55 7.05 -20.80
C PRO A 188 -16.74 7.72 -21.51
N ILE A 189 -17.18 8.90 -21.07
CA ILE A 189 -18.45 9.55 -21.46
C ILE A 189 -18.47 9.92 -22.97
N LEU A 190 -17.32 10.00 -23.64
CA LEU A 190 -17.26 10.12 -25.12
C LEU A 190 -17.39 8.79 -25.88
N GLY A 191 -17.61 7.66 -25.22
CA GLY A 191 -17.78 6.37 -25.88
C GLY A 191 -19.24 6.08 -26.26
N ALA A 192 -20.14 6.12 -25.28
CA ALA A 192 -21.50 5.61 -25.44
C ALA A 192 -22.33 6.42 -26.46
N ASP A 193 -22.35 7.74 -26.35
CA ASP A 193 -23.11 8.60 -27.26
C ASP A 193 -22.53 8.60 -28.69
N PHE A 194 -21.20 8.47 -28.82
CA PHE A 194 -20.53 8.34 -30.11
C PHE A 194 -20.80 6.99 -30.77
N ILE A 195 -20.89 5.90 -29.98
CA ILE A 195 -21.26 4.58 -30.48
C ILE A 195 -22.68 4.63 -31.05
N ASP A 196 -23.65 5.17 -30.32
CA ASP A 196 -25.03 5.27 -30.80
C ASP A 196 -25.17 6.14 -32.05
N MET A 197 -24.45 7.27 -32.11
CA MET A 197 -24.49 8.15 -33.27
C MET A 197 -23.78 7.54 -34.50
N SER A 198 -22.66 6.84 -34.31
CA SER A 198 -21.93 6.18 -35.39
C SER A 198 -22.71 5.00 -35.98
N VAL A 199 -23.41 4.22 -35.14
CA VAL A 199 -24.28 3.13 -35.59
C VAL A 199 -25.45 3.65 -36.42
N LYS A 200 -26.13 4.71 -35.96
CA LYS A 200 -27.23 5.35 -36.71
C LYS A 200 -26.74 5.96 -38.04
N ALA A 201 -25.61 6.66 -38.03
CA ALA A 201 -25.03 7.24 -39.24
C ALA A 201 -24.60 6.17 -40.25
N GLY A 202 -24.00 5.07 -39.79
CA GLY A 202 -23.64 3.92 -40.62
C GLY A 202 -24.85 3.29 -41.28
N LEU A 203 -25.96 3.12 -40.54
CA LEU A 203 -27.20 2.56 -41.07
C LEU A 203 -27.81 3.45 -42.15
N ILE A 204 -27.85 4.77 -41.94
CA ILE A 204 -28.32 5.74 -42.95
C ILE A 204 -27.45 5.69 -44.21
N GLY A 205 -26.12 5.60 -44.04
CA GLY A 205 -25.18 5.49 -45.16
C GLY A 205 -25.42 4.23 -46.01
N ILE A 206 -25.60 3.08 -45.37
CA ILE A 206 -25.91 1.81 -46.05
C ILE A 206 -27.21 1.92 -46.84
N VAL A 207 -28.27 2.50 -46.25
CA VAL A 207 -29.56 2.70 -46.93
C VAL A 207 -29.43 3.61 -48.15
N LEU A 208 -28.67 4.71 -48.04
CA LEU A 208 -28.44 5.62 -49.17
C LEU A 208 -27.69 4.95 -50.31
N VAL A 209 -26.66 4.14 -50.02
CA VAL A 209 -25.90 3.41 -51.04
C VAL A 209 -26.77 2.37 -51.74
N MET A 210 -27.59 1.62 -50.99
CA MET A 210 -28.53 0.66 -51.59
C MET A 210 -29.54 1.35 -52.50
N LEU A 211 -30.10 2.49 -52.07
CA LEU A 211 -31.06 3.24 -52.86
C LEU A 211 -30.43 3.83 -54.14
N PHE A 212 -29.19 4.33 -54.04
CA PHE A 212 -28.42 4.77 -55.19
C PHE A 212 -28.13 3.63 -56.18
N MET A 213 -27.70 2.46 -55.70
CA MET A 213 -27.47 1.27 -56.53
C MET A 213 -28.74 0.86 -57.29
N ILE A 214 -29.90 0.84 -56.63
CA ILE A 214 -31.19 0.52 -57.27
C ILE A 214 -31.53 1.54 -58.36
N LEU A 215 -31.41 2.84 -58.08
CA LEU A 215 -31.72 3.89 -59.06
C LEU A 215 -30.79 3.83 -60.28
N TYR A 216 -29.50 3.65 -60.04
CA TYR A 216 -28.49 3.57 -61.10
C TYR A 216 -28.73 2.35 -62.00
N TYR A 217 -28.89 1.16 -61.40
CA TYR A 217 -29.10 -0.07 -62.17
C TYR A 217 -30.44 -0.07 -62.92
N ARG A 218 -31.50 0.48 -62.31
CA ARG A 218 -32.81 0.61 -62.97
C ARG A 218 -32.81 1.61 -64.13
N HIS A 219 -31.92 2.61 -64.11
CA HIS A 219 -31.77 3.54 -65.22
C HIS A 219 -30.90 2.94 -66.33
N ALA A 220 -29.84 2.21 -65.97
CA ALA A 220 -29.00 1.49 -66.92
C ALA A 220 -29.77 0.43 -67.74
N ASP A 221 -30.75 -0.25 -67.14
CA ASP A 221 -31.59 -1.25 -67.82
C ASP A 221 -32.64 -0.67 -68.78
N LYS A 222 -32.84 0.66 -68.79
CA LYS A 222 -33.81 1.34 -69.67
C LYS A 222 -33.18 1.92 -70.95
N GLU A 223 -31.86 1.88 -71.08
CA GLU A 223 -31.12 2.39 -72.26
C GLU A 223 -30.51 1.27 -73.12
N GLY A 224 -30.84 0.00 -72.85
CA GLY A 224 -30.54 -1.15 -73.73
C GLY A 224 -31.74 -1.58 -74.55
#